data_AF-A0A6V8EC37-F1
#
_entry.id   AF-A0A6V8EC37-F1
#
_cell.length_a   1.000
_cell.length_b   1.000
_cell.length_c   1.000
_cell.angle_alpha   90.00
_cell.angle_beta   90.00
_cell.angle_gamma   90.00
#
_symmetry.space_group_name_H-M   'P 1'
#
loop_
_entity.id
_entity.type
_entity.pdbx_description
1 polymer ?
#
loop_
_entity_poly.entity_id
_entity_poly.type
_entity_poly.pdbx_seq_one_letter_code
_entity_poly.pdbx_strand_id
1 'polypeptide(L)'
;PLPVWRSQDGQMKCIGSIKELQEEVAKAKAAGIENPDCPDDVDLHRPIVDDFTLLSDDGKPMHREPFVMDCWFDSGCAPFAQWHHPFDGGETFNSSFPVDYICEGVDQTRGWFYTLLAVSTTVFDLPAYKRCLSLGLILDAEGKKMSKSRGNIVDPWDHFNREGADATRWYMVTAGAPWSPLKFDPNGVRETYAKMFLTLWNIYKFHADYAALDGFDPEIDTIEVDQRPPLDQWILSRLATVAKGYHEGFKSWNYHKSCRELEDFVVNDLSNWYVRRSRRRLWEEAENTDKLACQHTLHEVLTTVCRLVAPVSPFMVDIIYRNLTGVTVHQANWPLGTPGSLPGATADSWDEKAAEATATLPTQKLDLESRMALVRELAETGRRIRVDAGRRQRLPCGDGWIVSGPNLAEYHDILAEELNVENISIETDLDRFQQIELAPNFRALAPRARGDVNAIASEIRNAKNPTAMLEQIQSGNLEIMGIAIEEGDVEVKRVEKPGFAASTIQVGQGEDSYHVSLVLDMNDTPELLSKGLARDITRRIQAKRKDLNLDIEATIELEILLESAPELFQSDRDWIISETRASKSTFRFEGDVIDPKADQFEVDGARISFLVF
;
A
#
# COMPACT_ATOMS: atom_id res chain seq x y z
N PRO A 1 -10.82 6.30 50.55
CA PRO A 1 -10.20 6.98 51.71
C PRO A 1 -9.07 6.14 52.32
N LEU A 2 -8.15 6.71 53.10
CA LEU A 2 -7.13 5.92 53.82
C LEU A 2 -7.81 5.13 54.96
N PRO A 3 -7.80 3.78 54.99
CA PRO A 3 -8.58 3.00 55.94
C PRO A 3 -7.81 2.79 57.26
N VAL A 4 -7.19 3.84 57.79
CA VAL A 4 -6.40 3.79 59.03
C VAL A 4 -7.11 4.57 60.12
N TRP A 5 -7.40 3.91 61.23
CA TRP A 5 -7.90 4.52 62.46
C TRP A 5 -6.76 4.67 63.45
N ARG A 6 -6.72 5.78 64.18
CA ARG A 6 -5.66 6.11 65.13
C ARG A 6 -6.23 6.62 66.44
N SER A 7 -5.66 6.15 67.55
CA SER A 7 -5.94 6.67 68.91
C SER A 7 -5.07 7.88 69.23
N GLN A 8 -5.44 8.63 70.28
CA GLN A 8 -4.68 9.81 70.72
C GLN A 8 -3.24 9.49 71.16
N ASP A 9 -2.99 8.29 71.69
CA ASP A 9 -1.66 7.82 72.09
C ASP A 9 -0.84 7.19 70.94
N GLY A 10 -1.41 7.13 69.73
CA GLY A 10 -0.69 6.79 68.51
C GLY A 10 -0.79 5.33 68.05
N GLN A 11 -1.59 4.48 68.68
CA GLN A 11 -1.90 3.16 68.15
C GLN A 11 -2.70 3.30 66.84
N MET A 12 -2.45 2.41 65.88
CA MET A 12 -3.07 2.44 64.55
C MET A 12 -3.68 1.10 64.20
N LYS A 13 -4.82 1.12 63.51
CA LYS A 13 -5.51 -0.05 62.97
C LYS A 13 -5.87 0.20 61.52
N CYS A 14 -5.47 -0.70 60.62
CA CYS A 14 -5.76 -0.63 59.19
C CYS A 14 -6.87 -1.63 58.84
N ILE A 15 -8.01 -1.14 58.38
CA ILE A 15 -9.17 -1.96 58.06
C ILE A 15 -9.12 -2.40 56.59
N GLY A 16 -9.15 -3.71 56.37
CA GLY A 16 -9.02 -4.33 55.04
C GLY A 16 -10.34 -4.69 54.36
N SER A 17 -11.48 -4.66 55.06
CA SER A 17 -12.79 -5.00 54.48
C SER A 17 -13.96 -4.35 55.20
N ILE A 18 -15.13 -4.29 54.54
CA ILE A 18 -16.39 -3.87 55.17
C ILE A 18 -16.74 -4.79 56.35
N LYS A 19 -16.51 -6.10 56.21
CA LYS A 19 -16.75 -7.07 57.29
C LYS A 19 -15.90 -6.77 58.53
N GLU A 20 -14.61 -6.48 58.34
CA GLU A 20 -13.73 -6.10 59.44
C GLU A 20 -14.18 -4.78 60.09
N LEU A 21 -14.62 -3.80 59.29
CA LEU A 21 -15.19 -2.56 59.81
C LEU A 21 -16.43 -2.83 60.68
N GLN A 22 -17.35 -3.69 60.21
CA GLN A 22 -18.55 -4.08 60.94
C GLN A 22 -18.22 -4.73 62.30
N GLU A 23 -17.23 -5.64 62.33
CA GLU A 23 -16.78 -6.30 63.55
C GLU A 23 -16.19 -5.30 64.55
N GLU A 24 -15.38 -4.34 64.09
CA GLU A 24 -14.78 -3.31 64.94
C GLU A 24 -15.81 -2.28 65.44
N VAL A 25 -16.77 -1.90 64.60
CA VAL A 25 -17.90 -1.03 64.99
C VAL A 25 -18.78 -1.73 66.04
N ALA A 26 -19.03 -3.04 65.90
CA ALA A 26 -19.78 -3.81 66.89
C ALA A 26 -19.07 -3.87 68.25
N LYS A 27 -17.73 -4.03 68.26
CA LYS A 27 -16.92 -3.96 69.50
C LYS A 27 -17.03 -2.59 70.16
N ALA A 28 -16.94 -1.51 69.39
CA ALA A 28 -17.09 -0.15 69.92
C ALA A 28 -18.49 0.09 70.51
N LYS A 29 -19.56 -0.34 69.82
CA LYS A 29 -20.94 -0.29 70.33
C LYS A 29 -21.10 -1.09 71.64
N ALA A 30 -20.51 -2.28 71.73
CA ALA A 30 -20.55 -3.11 72.94
C ALA A 30 -19.82 -2.46 74.13
N ALA A 31 -18.81 -1.62 73.88
CA ALA A 31 -18.13 -0.83 74.89
C ALA A 31 -18.83 0.50 75.23
N GLY A 32 -20.00 0.78 74.62
CA GLY A 32 -20.79 1.98 74.89
C GLY A 32 -20.47 3.19 74.02
N ILE A 33 -19.71 3.03 72.93
CA ILE A 33 -19.46 4.11 71.96
C ILE A 33 -20.60 4.16 70.93
N GLU A 34 -21.24 5.32 70.80
CA GLU A 34 -22.22 5.58 69.75
C GLU A 34 -21.56 5.54 68.37
N ASN A 35 -22.16 4.81 67.44
CA ASN A 35 -21.65 4.63 66.07
C ASN A 35 -22.82 4.51 65.09
N PRO A 36 -22.68 5.00 63.84
CA PRO A 36 -23.68 4.81 62.80
C PRO A 36 -23.84 3.32 62.44
N ASP A 37 -24.85 3.00 61.63
CA ASP A 37 -25.02 1.66 61.08
C ASP A 37 -24.03 1.41 59.94
N CYS A 38 -23.47 0.20 59.90
CA CYS A 38 -22.48 -0.22 58.91
C CYS A 38 -23.05 -1.40 58.10
N PRO A 39 -23.98 -1.16 57.16
CA PRO A 39 -24.54 -2.23 56.33
C PRO A 39 -23.50 -2.81 55.36
N ASP A 40 -23.84 -3.91 54.68
CA ASP A 40 -22.94 -4.57 53.72
C ASP A 40 -22.62 -3.69 52.51
N ASP A 41 -23.51 -2.76 52.16
CA ASP A 41 -23.39 -1.79 51.07
C ASP A 41 -23.04 -0.37 51.56
N VAL A 42 -22.42 -0.27 52.75
CA VAL A 42 -22.03 1.01 53.36
C VAL A 42 -21.21 1.86 52.39
N ASP A 43 -21.57 3.14 52.26
CA ASP A 43 -20.77 4.10 51.50
C ASP A 43 -19.50 4.45 52.28
N LEU A 44 -18.36 4.00 51.76
CA LEU A 44 -17.03 4.23 52.35
C LEU A 44 -16.42 5.59 51.94
N HIS A 45 -17.15 6.47 51.26
CA HIS A 45 -16.67 7.81 50.93
C HIS A 45 -16.74 8.76 52.12
N ARG A 46 -15.95 9.83 52.04
CA ARG A 46 -16.10 10.96 52.95
C ARG A 46 -17.36 11.76 52.58
N PRO A 47 -18.11 12.29 53.56
CA PRO A 47 -17.80 12.30 54.99
C PRO A 47 -18.25 11.04 55.76
N ILE A 48 -19.04 10.15 55.16
CA ILE A 48 -19.74 9.04 55.85
C ILE A 48 -18.78 8.14 56.63
N VAL A 49 -17.66 7.73 56.01
CA VAL A 49 -16.68 6.85 56.66
C VAL A 49 -15.94 7.50 57.85
N ASP A 50 -15.98 8.84 57.96
CA ASP A 50 -15.31 9.56 59.05
C ASP A 50 -16.06 9.45 60.39
N ASP A 51 -17.35 9.07 60.36
CA ASP A 51 -18.21 8.99 61.55
C ASP A 51 -18.03 7.68 62.34
N PHE A 52 -17.36 6.67 61.76
CA PHE A 52 -17.09 5.41 62.47
C PHE A 52 -15.93 5.57 63.47
N THR A 53 -16.20 5.25 64.73
CA THR A 53 -15.22 5.25 65.83
C THR A 53 -14.92 3.82 66.27
N LEU A 54 -13.64 3.44 66.25
CA LEU A 54 -13.17 2.12 66.65
C LEU A 54 -12.51 2.15 68.04
N LEU A 55 -12.02 0.99 68.51
CA LEU A 55 -11.28 0.87 69.77
C LEU A 55 -9.86 0.37 69.54
N SER A 56 -8.91 0.93 70.28
CA SER A 56 -7.55 0.40 70.43
C SER A 56 -7.55 -0.84 71.35
N ASP A 57 -6.41 -1.52 71.43
CA ASP A 57 -6.29 -2.74 72.24
C ASP A 57 -6.47 -2.48 73.75
N ASP A 58 -6.25 -1.25 74.20
CA ASP A 58 -6.49 -0.77 75.56
C ASP A 58 -7.86 -0.08 75.75
N GLY A 59 -8.75 -0.19 74.76
CA GLY A 59 -10.14 0.27 74.85
C GLY A 59 -10.32 1.79 74.71
N LYS A 60 -9.35 2.51 74.14
CA LYS A 60 -9.49 3.94 73.84
C LYS A 60 -10.13 4.15 72.46
N PRO A 61 -10.93 5.22 72.27
CA PRO A 61 -11.47 5.57 70.96
C PRO A 61 -10.38 5.83 69.91
N MET A 62 -10.62 5.35 68.70
CA MET A 62 -9.82 5.61 67.51
C MET A 62 -10.68 6.27 66.45
N HIS A 63 -10.13 7.29 65.79
CA HIS A 63 -10.78 7.97 64.67
C HIS A 63 -9.98 7.76 63.38
N ARG A 64 -10.68 7.74 62.24
CA ARG A 64 -10.02 7.60 60.95
C ARG A 64 -9.08 8.79 60.71
N GLU A 65 -7.90 8.53 60.18
CA GLU A 65 -7.02 9.58 59.68
C GLU A 65 -7.73 10.35 58.54
N PRO A 66 -7.66 11.69 58.47
CA PRO A 66 -8.51 12.48 57.56
C PRO A 66 -8.10 12.37 56.08
N PHE A 67 -7.00 11.69 55.79
CA PHE A 67 -6.41 11.61 54.45
C PHE A 67 -7.22 10.74 53.48
N VAL A 68 -7.08 11.07 52.19
CA VAL A 68 -7.53 10.26 51.06
C VAL A 68 -6.30 9.77 50.30
N MET A 69 -6.45 8.67 49.57
CA MET A 69 -5.37 8.14 48.73
C MET A 69 -5.15 9.05 47.51
N ASP A 70 -3.93 9.01 46.97
CA ASP A 70 -3.64 9.59 45.66
C ASP A 70 -4.40 8.81 44.57
N CYS A 71 -5.00 9.50 43.59
CA CYS A 71 -5.77 8.85 42.52
C CYS A 71 -4.89 7.92 41.65
N TRP A 72 -3.58 8.15 41.63
CA TRP A 72 -2.67 7.23 40.95
C TRP A 72 -2.55 5.89 41.67
N PHE A 73 -2.71 5.84 42.99
CA PHE A 73 -2.83 4.59 43.74
C PHE A 73 -4.10 3.84 43.31
N ASP A 74 -5.24 4.52 43.21
CA ASP A 74 -6.49 3.93 42.76
C ASP A 74 -6.33 3.30 41.35
N SER A 75 -5.75 4.04 40.41
CA SER A 75 -5.47 3.52 39.06
C SER A 75 -4.45 2.39 39.04
N GLY A 76 -3.45 2.39 39.94
CA GLY A 76 -2.46 1.33 40.08
C GLY A 76 -3.05 0.03 40.63
N CYS A 77 -4.14 0.13 41.40
CA CYS A 77 -4.90 -1.01 41.91
C CYS A 77 -5.87 -1.63 40.89
N ALA A 78 -6.08 -0.98 39.73
CA ALA A 78 -7.05 -1.42 38.71
C ALA A 78 -6.97 -2.91 38.34
N PRO A 79 -5.79 -3.56 38.18
CA PRO A 79 -5.71 -4.95 37.75
C PRO A 79 -6.47 -5.94 38.65
N PHE A 80 -6.53 -5.67 39.96
CA PHE A 80 -7.19 -6.55 40.94
C PHE A 80 -8.47 -5.93 41.53
N ALA A 81 -8.50 -4.60 41.71
CA ALA A 81 -9.65 -3.90 42.27
C ALA A 81 -10.90 -3.97 41.37
N GLN A 82 -10.72 -3.99 40.04
CA GLN A 82 -11.85 -4.13 39.09
C GLN A 82 -12.65 -5.43 39.28
N TRP A 83 -12.01 -6.46 39.84
CA TRP A 83 -12.61 -7.77 40.09
C TRP A 83 -13.02 -7.98 41.54
N HIS A 84 -12.91 -6.96 42.40
CA HIS A 84 -13.13 -7.09 43.84
C HIS A 84 -12.18 -8.10 44.53
N HIS A 85 -11.01 -8.36 43.94
CA HIS A 85 -9.99 -9.22 44.53
C HIS A 85 -9.47 -8.63 45.85
N PRO A 86 -9.29 -9.43 46.92
CA PRO A 86 -9.31 -10.90 46.97
C PRO A 86 -10.66 -11.54 47.35
N PHE A 87 -11.76 -10.79 47.35
CA PHE A 87 -13.05 -11.26 47.85
C PHE A 87 -13.87 -12.05 46.82
N ASP A 88 -13.44 -12.06 45.56
CA ASP A 88 -14.08 -12.72 44.41
C ASP A 88 -13.69 -14.19 44.22
N GLY A 89 -12.78 -14.71 45.04
CA GLY A 89 -12.20 -16.05 44.89
C GLY A 89 -11.01 -16.12 43.93
N GLY A 90 -10.67 -15.02 43.25
CA GLY A 90 -9.42 -14.84 42.52
C GLY A 90 -9.27 -15.55 41.17
N GLU A 91 -10.26 -16.31 40.69
CA GLU A 91 -10.15 -17.05 39.42
C GLU A 91 -9.93 -16.13 38.22
N THR A 92 -10.72 -15.07 38.09
CA THR A 92 -10.59 -14.08 37.00
C THR A 92 -9.27 -13.32 37.08
N PHE A 93 -8.87 -12.91 38.28
CA PHE A 93 -7.59 -12.23 38.49
C PHE A 93 -6.41 -13.15 38.11
N ASN A 94 -6.37 -14.37 38.63
CA ASN A 94 -5.29 -15.32 38.39
C ASN A 94 -5.16 -15.74 36.91
N SER A 95 -6.27 -15.74 36.16
CA SER A 95 -6.26 -16.06 34.72
C SER A 95 -5.92 -14.86 33.83
N SER A 96 -6.11 -13.63 34.31
CA SER A 96 -5.92 -12.40 33.53
C SER A 96 -4.64 -11.63 33.87
N PHE A 97 -3.97 -11.99 34.99
CA PHE A 97 -2.82 -11.29 35.52
C PHE A 97 -1.55 -12.15 35.42
N PRO A 98 -0.41 -11.60 34.96
CA PRO A 98 -0.20 -10.22 34.51
C PRO A 98 -0.75 -9.95 33.10
N VAL A 99 -1.16 -8.71 32.84
CA VAL A 99 -1.79 -8.31 31.57
C VAL A 99 -0.82 -8.45 30.40
N ASP A 100 -1.24 -9.04 29.28
CA ASP A 100 -0.34 -9.30 28.14
C ASP A 100 0.19 -8.06 27.43
N TYR A 101 -0.60 -6.98 27.40
CA TYR A 101 -0.30 -5.76 26.65
C TYR A 101 -1.01 -4.54 27.25
N ILE A 102 -0.29 -3.42 27.32
CA ILE A 102 -0.82 -2.10 27.67
C ILE A 102 -0.28 -1.04 26.70
N CYS A 103 -1.09 -0.01 26.42
CA CYS A 103 -0.77 1.05 25.46
C CYS A 103 -1.35 2.38 25.91
N GLU A 104 -0.48 3.36 26.20
CA GLU A 104 -0.90 4.71 26.57
C GLU A 104 0.14 5.75 26.12
N GLY A 105 -0.17 7.04 26.29
CA GLY A 105 0.74 8.14 26.02
C GLY A 105 2.02 8.12 26.87
N VAL A 106 3.09 8.71 26.34
CA VAL A 106 4.42 8.80 27.01
C VAL A 106 4.39 9.48 28.38
N ASP A 107 3.40 10.33 28.64
CA ASP A 107 3.16 10.93 29.95
C ASP A 107 2.84 9.89 31.04
N GLN A 108 2.34 8.70 30.68
CA GLN A 108 2.03 7.64 31.62
C GLN A 108 3.26 6.94 32.22
N THR A 109 4.46 7.19 31.68
CA THR A 109 5.74 6.76 32.30
C THR A 109 5.95 7.32 33.71
N ARG A 110 5.27 8.42 34.06
CA ARG A 110 5.25 9.03 35.40
C ARG A 110 3.89 8.98 36.08
N GLY A 111 2.92 8.32 35.45
CA GLY A 111 1.56 8.13 35.95
C GLY A 111 1.24 6.65 36.04
N TRP A 112 0.32 6.18 35.20
CA TRP A 112 -0.28 4.87 35.33
C TRP A 112 0.71 3.70 35.18
N PHE A 113 1.66 3.77 34.24
CA PHE A 113 2.65 2.70 34.08
C PHE A 113 3.49 2.52 35.36
N TYR A 114 3.88 3.64 35.97
CA TYR A 114 4.64 3.60 37.21
C TYR A 114 3.82 3.01 38.36
N THR A 115 2.58 3.47 38.57
CA THR A 115 1.79 3.00 39.72
C THR A 115 1.29 1.58 39.56
N LEU A 116 0.96 1.14 38.34
CA LEU A 116 0.69 -0.26 38.05
C LEU A 116 1.86 -1.15 38.49
N LEU A 117 3.09 -0.83 38.05
CA LEU A 117 4.27 -1.59 38.43
C LEU A 117 4.55 -1.51 39.94
N ALA A 118 4.51 -0.32 40.53
CA ALA A 118 4.81 -0.13 41.94
C ALA A 118 3.85 -0.91 42.85
N VAL A 119 2.55 -0.82 42.60
CA VAL A 119 1.53 -1.55 43.37
C VAL A 119 1.68 -3.05 43.13
N SER A 120 1.76 -3.47 41.88
CA SER A 120 1.86 -4.88 41.50
C SER A 120 3.08 -5.57 42.12
N THR A 121 4.25 -4.97 42.03
CA THR A 121 5.48 -5.53 42.62
C THR A 121 5.42 -5.55 44.14
N THR A 122 4.80 -4.53 44.76
CA THR A 122 4.68 -4.48 46.22
C THR A 122 3.70 -5.52 46.77
N VAL A 123 2.59 -5.77 46.07
CA VAL A 123 1.49 -6.61 46.56
C VAL A 123 1.63 -8.06 46.11
N PHE A 124 2.09 -8.31 44.87
CA PHE A 124 2.07 -9.64 44.24
C PHE A 124 3.45 -10.17 43.85
N ASP A 125 4.53 -9.39 44.02
CA ASP A 125 5.89 -9.73 43.56
C ASP A 125 5.95 -10.10 42.07
N LEU A 126 5.10 -9.46 41.26
CA LEU A 126 4.98 -9.68 39.81
C LEU A 126 4.94 -8.34 39.06
N PRO A 127 5.33 -8.29 37.78
CA PRO A 127 5.06 -7.14 36.93
C PRO A 127 3.56 -7.03 36.63
N ALA A 128 3.04 -5.81 36.47
CA ALA A 128 1.62 -5.61 36.17
C ALA A 128 1.24 -6.03 34.73
N TYR A 129 2.20 -5.94 33.81
CA TYR A 129 2.02 -6.21 32.39
C TYR A 129 3.27 -6.81 31.76
N LYS A 130 3.09 -7.65 30.73
CA LYS A 130 4.16 -8.34 29.98
C LYS A 130 4.76 -7.48 28.87
N ARG A 131 3.95 -6.63 28.22
CA ARG A 131 4.36 -5.77 27.08
C ARG A 131 3.75 -4.38 27.23
N CYS A 132 4.54 -3.34 27.00
CA CYS A 132 4.12 -1.95 27.15
C CYS A 132 4.53 -1.12 25.93
N LEU A 133 3.56 -0.46 25.30
CA LEU A 133 3.79 0.51 24.24
C LEU A 133 3.49 1.91 24.75
N SER A 134 4.49 2.78 24.66
CA SER A 134 4.37 4.20 24.99
C SER A 134 4.20 5.01 23.71
N LEU A 135 3.03 5.61 23.51
CA LEU A 135 2.69 6.42 22.35
C LEU A 135 3.29 7.82 22.42
N GLY A 136 3.65 8.37 21.27
CA GLY A 136 3.98 9.78 21.10
C GLY A 136 2.74 10.66 21.22
N LEU A 137 2.96 11.96 21.45
CA LEU A 137 1.86 12.93 21.53
C LEU A 137 1.37 13.33 20.14
N ILE A 138 0.07 13.54 20.01
CA ILE A 138 -0.52 14.17 18.82
C ILE A 138 -0.33 15.69 18.91
N LEU A 139 0.21 16.26 17.85
CA LEU A 139 0.50 17.68 17.67
C LEU A 139 -0.36 18.22 16.53
N ASP A 140 -0.50 19.55 16.45
CA ASP A 140 -1.06 20.18 15.24
C ASP A 140 -0.13 19.98 14.02
N ALA A 141 -0.61 20.40 12.84
CA ALA A 141 0.13 20.26 11.59
C ALA A 141 1.50 20.97 11.63
N GLU A 142 1.63 22.06 12.39
CA GLU A 142 2.88 22.80 12.59
C GLU A 142 3.79 22.19 13.68
N GLY A 143 3.34 21.15 14.39
CA GLY A 143 4.09 20.47 15.44
C GLY A 143 4.02 21.13 16.82
N LYS A 144 3.01 21.96 17.08
CA LYS A 144 2.73 22.54 18.40
C LYS A 144 1.73 21.68 19.16
N LYS A 145 1.84 21.70 20.49
CA LYS A 145 0.85 21.06 21.37
C LYS A 145 -0.53 21.70 21.17
N MET A 146 -1.54 20.86 20.97
CA MET A 146 -2.95 21.27 20.85
C MET A 146 -3.49 21.76 22.20
N SER A 147 -4.26 22.85 22.19
CA SER A 147 -4.93 23.37 23.39
C SER A 147 -6.09 24.30 23.05
N LYS A 148 -7.11 24.33 23.92
CA LYS A 148 -8.31 25.17 23.72
C LYS A 148 -7.96 26.65 23.58
N SER A 149 -6.99 27.14 24.37
CA SER A 149 -6.56 28.55 24.34
C SER A 149 -5.83 28.95 23.07
N ARG A 150 -5.23 28.00 22.34
CA ARG A 150 -4.54 28.26 21.06
C ARG A 150 -5.45 28.11 19.84
N GLY A 151 -6.67 27.57 20.01
CA GLY A 151 -7.61 27.36 18.92
C GLY A 151 -7.14 26.35 17.86
N ASN A 152 -6.12 25.54 18.15
CA ASN A 152 -5.50 24.58 17.24
C ASN A 152 -5.90 23.13 17.53
N ILE A 153 -7.01 22.92 18.24
CA ILE A 153 -7.53 21.57 18.49
C ILE A 153 -8.17 21.05 17.21
N VAL A 154 -7.78 19.84 16.82
CA VAL A 154 -8.51 19.06 15.82
C VAL A 154 -9.60 18.27 16.54
N ASP A 155 -10.85 18.46 16.14
CA ASP A 155 -11.96 17.62 16.60
C ASP A 155 -11.99 16.31 15.80
N PRO A 156 -11.86 15.14 16.44
CA PRO A 156 -11.96 13.85 15.75
C PRO A 156 -13.27 13.68 14.96
N TRP A 157 -14.37 14.30 15.40
CA TRP A 157 -15.67 14.18 14.73
C TRP A 157 -15.69 14.82 13.35
N ASP A 158 -14.87 15.85 13.09
CA ASP A 158 -14.76 16.44 11.76
C ASP A 158 -14.27 15.43 10.71
N HIS A 159 -13.47 14.45 11.16
CA HIS A 159 -12.91 13.41 10.34
C HIS A 159 -13.78 12.15 10.29
N PHE A 160 -14.33 11.74 11.43
CA PHE A 160 -15.26 10.62 11.48
C PHE A 160 -16.49 10.84 10.61
N ASN A 161 -17.03 12.06 10.58
CA ASN A 161 -18.21 12.38 9.77
C ASN A 161 -17.91 12.56 8.27
N ARG A 162 -16.65 12.83 7.89
CA ARG A 162 -16.29 13.17 6.50
C ARG A 162 -15.53 12.05 5.79
N GLU A 163 -14.50 11.50 6.41
CA GLU A 163 -13.69 10.40 5.86
C GLU A 163 -14.01 9.04 6.49
N GLY A 164 -14.61 9.02 7.69
CA GLY A 164 -14.92 7.81 8.43
C GLY A 164 -13.84 7.39 9.43
N ALA A 165 -14.23 6.52 10.36
CA ALA A 165 -13.33 6.00 11.40
C ALA A 165 -12.17 5.18 10.82
N ASP A 166 -12.41 4.42 9.75
CA ASP A 166 -11.41 3.55 9.14
C ASP A 166 -10.22 4.31 8.54
N ALA A 167 -10.50 5.34 7.74
CA ALA A 167 -9.47 6.21 7.16
C ALA A 167 -8.66 6.92 8.25
N THR A 168 -9.34 7.39 9.30
CA THR A 168 -8.69 8.03 10.44
C THR A 168 -7.78 7.06 11.18
N ARG A 169 -8.25 5.84 11.50
CA ARG A 169 -7.44 4.81 12.18
C ARG A 169 -6.23 4.39 11.35
N TRP A 170 -6.42 4.18 10.05
CA TRP A 170 -5.35 3.80 9.14
C TRP A 170 -4.28 4.89 9.08
N TYR A 171 -4.69 6.15 8.90
CA TYR A 171 -3.78 7.31 8.90
C TYR A 171 -2.98 7.41 10.20
N MET A 172 -3.63 7.26 11.35
CA MET A 172 -2.96 7.30 12.66
C MET A 172 -1.86 6.22 12.80
N VAL A 173 -2.00 5.09 12.10
CA VAL A 173 -1.02 4.00 12.08
C VAL A 173 0.05 4.22 11.01
N THR A 174 -0.30 4.68 9.81
CA THR A 174 0.64 4.77 8.68
C THR A 174 1.46 6.05 8.64
N ALA A 175 0.96 7.14 9.24
CA ALA A 175 1.59 8.46 9.19
C ALA A 175 2.96 8.51 9.88
N GLY A 176 3.22 7.62 10.84
CA GLY A 176 4.50 7.59 11.54
C GLY A 176 4.62 6.44 12.52
N ALA A 177 5.81 6.32 13.10
CA ALA A 177 5.99 5.38 14.19
C ALA A 177 5.16 5.83 15.41
N PRO A 178 4.47 4.89 16.09
CA PRO A 178 3.56 5.14 17.22
C PRO A 178 4.18 5.90 18.40
N TRP A 179 5.46 5.65 18.68
CA TRP A 179 6.21 6.22 19.81
C TRP A 179 6.78 7.60 19.49
N SER A 180 6.71 8.01 18.21
CA SER A 180 7.12 9.34 17.77
C SER A 180 5.94 10.30 17.85
N PRO A 181 6.16 11.59 18.18
CA PRO A 181 5.11 12.58 18.08
C PRO A 181 4.53 12.65 16.67
N LEU A 182 3.20 12.58 16.57
CA LEU A 182 2.49 12.65 15.31
C LEU A 182 2.04 14.09 15.06
N LYS A 183 2.48 14.69 13.94
CA LYS A 183 1.91 15.94 13.45
C LYS A 183 0.65 15.60 12.67
N PHE A 184 -0.51 15.88 13.25
CA PHE A 184 -1.77 15.52 12.63
C PHE A 184 -2.08 16.49 11.48
N ASP A 185 -2.18 15.94 10.27
CA ASP A 185 -2.59 16.67 9.06
C ASP A 185 -3.97 16.18 8.58
N PRO A 186 -5.02 17.03 8.67
CA PRO A 186 -6.34 16.75 8.12
C PRO A 186 -6.36 16.30 6.66
N ASN A 187 -5.42 16.79 5.83
CA ASN A 187 -5.34 16.39 4.42
C ASN A 187 -4.76 14.98 4.27
N GLY A 188 -3.85 14.58 5.15
CA GLY A 188 -3.33 13.21 5.19
C GLY A 188 -4.44 12.16 5.36
N VAL A 189 -5.46 12.44 6.20
CA VAL A 189 -6.63 11.56 6.35
C VAL A 189 -7.42 11.44 5.04
N ARG A 190 -7.61 12.55 4.31
CA ARG A 190 -8.30 12.57 3.02
C ARG A 190 -7.54 11.79 1.94
N GLU A 191 -6.23 11.97 1.90
CA GLU A 191 -5.36 11.24 0.98
C GLU A 191 -5.38 9.75 1.28
N THR A 192 -5.31 9.35 2.56
CA THR A 192 -5.46 7.95 2.99
C THR A 192 -6.81 7.37 2.57
N TYR A 193 -7.92 8.10 2.79
CA TYR A 193 -9.24 7.70 2.34
C TYR A 193 -9.27 7.43 0.82
N ALA A 194 -8.83 8.40 0.02
CA ALA A 194 -8.87 8.32 -1.44
C ALA A 194 -7.92 7.24 -2.00
N LYS A 195 -6.72 7.11 -1.42
CA LYS A 195 -5.69 6.21 -1.91
C LYS A 195 -5.96 4.75 -1.53
N MET A 196 -6.26 4.48 -0.27
CA MET A 196 -6.47 3.11 0.23
C MET A 196 -7.93 2.66 0.09
N PHE A 197 -8.85 3.37 0.74
CA PHE A 197 -10.22 2.89 0.94
C PHE A 197 -11.07 2.98 -0.33
N LEU A 198 -11.00 4.09 -1.06
CA LEU A 198 -11.71 4.22 -2.33
C LEU A 198 -11.18 3.23 -3.37
N THR A 199 -9.86 3.01 -3.42
CA THR A 199 -9.25 2.01 -4.31
C THR A 199 -9.71 0.60 -3.99
N LEU A 200 -9.64 0.20 -2.71
CA LEU A 200 -10.10 -1.13 -2.28
C LEU A 200 -11.59 -1.34 -2.56
N TRP A 201 -12.42 -0.33 -2.30
CA TRP A 201 -13.85 -0.37 -2.61
C TRP A 201 -14.11 -0.55 -4.11
N ASN A 202 -13.38 0.17 -4.97
CA ASN A 202 -13.50 0.05 -6.41
C ASN A 202 -13.08 -1.33 -6.93
N ILE A 203 -12.02 -1.93 -6.36
CA ILE A 203 -11.62 -3.31 -6.69
C ILE A 203 -12.71 -4.30 -6.27
N TYR A 204 -13.23 -4.15 -5.05
CA TYR A 204 -14.33 -4.98 -4.55
C TYR A 204 -15.56 -4.88 -5.47
N LYS A 205 -16.02 -3.68 -5.81
CA LYS A 205 -17.19 -3.49 -6.67
C LYS A 205 -16.94 -4.05 -8.07
N PHE A 206 -15.75 -3.85 -8.62
CA PHE A 206 -15.36 -4.48 -9.88
C PHE A 206 -15.52 -6.01 -9.81
N HIS A 207 -14.94 -6.68 -8.82
CA HIS A 207 -15.11 -8.13 -8.67
C HIS A 207 -16.56 -8.54 -8.46
N ALA A 208 -17.25 -7.93 -7.48
CA ALA A 208 -18.60 -8.32 -7.08
C ALA A 208 -19.64 -8.12 -8.19
N ASP A 209 -19.54 -7.05 -8.97
CA ASP A 209 -20.49 -6.77 -10.04
C ASP A 209 -20.34 -7.80 -11.18
N TYR A 210 -19.11 -8.17 -11.57
CA TYR A 210 -18.89 -9.23 -12.57
C TYR A 210 -19.21 -10.62 -12.03
N ALA A 211 -18.82 -10.94 -10.79
CA ALA A 211 -19.14 -12.21 -10.16
C ALA A 211 -20.66 -12.47 -10.12
N ALA A 212 -21.45 -11.42 -9.84
CA ALA A 212 -22.91 -11.52 -9.84
C ALA A 212 -23.50 -11.73 -11.25
N LEU A 213 -22.91 -11.12 -12.28
CA LEU A 213 -23.32 -11.33 -13.69
C LEU A 213 -23.01 -12.75 -14.16
N ASP A 214 -21.87 -13.28 -13.74
CA ASP A 214 -21.38 -14.61 -14.14
C ASP A 214 -22.00 -15.75 -13.31
N GLY A 215 -22.66 -15.42 -12.20
CA GLY A 215 -23.16 -16.41 -11.24
C GLY A 215 -22.04 -17.16 -10.52
N PHE A 216 -20.88 -16.52 -10.35
CA PHE A 216 -19.69 -17.08 -9.72
C PHE A 216 -19.95 -17.49 -8.27
N ASP A 217 -19.56 -18.71 -7.92
CA ASP A 217 -19.63 -19.23 -6.55
C ASP A 217 -18.25 -19.77 -6.13
N PRO A 218 -17.55 -19.13 -5.17
CA PRO A 218 -16.20 -19.51 -4.76
C PRO A 218 -16.14 -20.88 -4.05
N GLU A 219 -17.27 -21.45 -3.62
CA GLU A 219 -17.33 -22.79 -2.99
C GLU A 219 -17.57 -23.92 -4.00
N ILE A 220 -18.21 -23.62 -5.13
CA ILE A 220 -18.57 -24.62 -6.15
C ILE A 220 -17.53 -24.62 -7.27
N ASP A 221 -17.19 -23.44 -7.75
CA ASP A 221 -16.18 -23.28 -8.77
C ASP A 221 -14.80 -23.52 -8.15
N THR A 222 -13.91 -24.25 -8.81
CA THR A 222 -12.54 -24.44 -8.31
C THR A 222 -11.53 -24.47 -9.45
N ILE A 223 -10.44 -23.76 -9.25
CA ILE A 223 -9.26 -23.82 -10.12
C ILE A 223 -7.99 -23.71 -9.28
N GLU A 224 -7.14 -24.73 -9.38
CA GLU A 224 -5.88 -24.79 -8.66
C GLU A 224 -4.97 -23.63 -9.06
N VAL A 225 -4.25 -23.05 -8.10
CA VAL A 225 -3.38 -21.88 -8.34
C VAL A 225 -2.37 -22.16 -9.45
N ASP A 226 -1.80 -23.36 -9.52
CA ASP A 226 -0.81 -23.75 -10.53
C ASP A 226 -1.39 -23.84 -11.96
N GLN A 227 -2.71 -23.93 -12.09
CA GLN A 227 -3.41 -23.94 -13.37
C GLN A 227 -3.85 -22.54 -13.82
N ARG A 228 -3.71 -21.53 -12.95
CA ARG A 228 -4.05 -20.14 -13.26
C ARG A 228 -2.93 -19.49 -14.07
N PRO A 229 -3.23 -18.46 -14.88
CA PRO A 229 -2.22 -17.72 -15.61
C PRO A 229 -1.11 -17.14 -14.71
N PRO A 230 0.08 -16.84 -15.28
CA PRO A 230 1.22 -16.32 -14.53
C PRO A 230 0.91 -15.06 -13.71
N LEU A 231 0.04 -14.18 -14.22
CA LEU A 231 -0.36 -12.94 -13.54
C LEU A 231 -1.15 -13.22 -12.25
N ASP A 232 -2.02 -14.24 -12.25
CA ASP A 232 -2.80 -14.68 -11.09
C ASP A 232 -1.91 -15.35 -10.05
N GLN A 233 -1.03 -16.26 -10.49
CA GLN A 233 -0.04 -16.88 -9.62
C GLN A 233 0.86 -15.83 -8.95
N TRP A 234 1.25 -14.81 -9.70
CA TRP A 234 2.10 -13.73 -9.19
C TRP A 234 1.40 -12.93 -8.11
N ILE A 235 0.16 -12.45 -8.33
CA ILE A 235 -0.50 -11.59 -7.34
C ILE A 235 -0.79 -12.35 -6.04
N LEU A 236 -1.08 -13.65 -6.13
CA LEU A 236 -1.24 -14.52 -4.96
C LEU A 236 0.09 -14.74 -4.22
N SER A 237 1.18 -14.97 -4.95
CA SER A 237 2.52 -15.03 -4.33
C SER A 237 2.86 -13.71 -3.61
N ARG A 238 2.64 -12.57 -4.28
CA ARG A 238 2.85 -11.24 -3.70
C ARG A 238 2.02 -11.02 -2.45
N LEU A 239 0.74 -11.42 -2.47
CA LEU A 239 -0.14 -11.38 -1.29
C LEU A 239 0.45 -12.19 -0.13
N ALA A 240 0.96 -13.40 -0.39
CA ALA A 240 1.59 -14.21 0.65
C ALA A 240 2.84 -13.53 1.24
N THR A 241 3.68 -12.93 0.39
CA THR A 241 4.85 -12.15 0.83
C THR A 241 4.44 -10.98 1.73
N VAL A 242 3.48 -10.17 1.27
CA VAL A 242 2.99 -9.01 2.02
C VAL A 242 2.31 -9.42 3.32
N ALA A 243 1.50 -10.49 3.32
CA ALA A 243 0.86 -11.01 4.52
C ALA A 243 1.88 -11.48 5.58
N LYS A 244 2.94 -12.19 5.14
CA LYS A 244 4.05 -12.60 6.02
C LYS A 244 4.82 -11.40 6.58
N GLY A 245 5.18 -10.44 5.73
CA GLY A 245 5.82 -9.19 6.17
C GLY A 245 4.94 -8.39 7.13
N TYR A 246 3.62 -8.39 6.91
CA TYR A 246 2.66 -7.74 7.79
C TYR A 246 2.61 -8.40 9.18
N HIS A 247 2.52 -9.72 9.23
CA HIS A 247 2.51 -10.47 10.49
C HIS A 247 3.80 -10.25 11.31
N GLU A 248 4.96 -10.38 10.68
CA GLU A 248 6.24 -10.17 11.36
C GLU A 248 6.45 -8.71 11.77
N GLY A 249 5.97 -7.76 10.96
CA GLY A 249 5.99 -6.36 11.33
C GLY A 249 5.11 -6.05 12.54
N PHE A 250 3.94 -6.68 12.68
CA PHE A 250 3.12 -6.55 13.89
C PHE A 250 3.79 -7.18 15.13
N LYS A 251 4.38 -8.38 15.00
CA LYS A 251 5.18 -9.02 16.07
C LYS A 251 6.34 -8.15 16.53
N SER A 252 6.96 -7.41 15.60
CA SER A 252 8.11 -6.54 15.85
C SER A 252 7.76 -5.06 16.05
N TRP A 253 6.48 -4.71 16.24
CA TRP A 253 6.00 -3.34 16.48
C TRP A 253 6.24 -2.35 15.33
N ASN A 254 6.51 -2.85 14.12
CA ASN A 254 6.67 -2.12 12.86
C ASN A 254 5.37 -1.95 12.06
N TYR A 255 4.21 -1.94 12.73
CA TYR A 255 2.89 -1.88 12.08
C TYR A 255 2.71 -0.70 11.11
N HIS A 256 3.32 0.45 11.37
CA HIS A 256 3.31 1.62 10.47
C HIS A 256 4.00 1.35 9.12
N LYS A 257 5.01 0.48 9.08
CA LYS A 257 5.64 0.03 7.83
C LYS A 257 4.80 -1.05 7.16
N SER A 258 4.34 -2.02 7.94
CA SER A 258 3.49 -3.12 7.44
C SER A 258 2.19 -2.62 6.81
N CYS A 259 1.50 -1.66 7.43
CA CYS A 259 0.29 -1.08 6.87
C CYS A 259 0.58 -0.29 5.59
N ARG A 260 1.73 0.41 5.50
CA ARG A 260 2.14 1.08 4.25
C ARG A 260 2.48 0.09 3.14
N GLU A 261 3.09 -1.03 3.47
CA GLU A 261 3.37 -2.10 2.50
C GLU A 261 2.08 -2.76 2.00
N LEU A 262 1.11 -3.00 2.89
CA LEU A 262 -0.21 -3.51 2.49
C LEU A 262 -1.00 -2.50 1.63
N GLU A 263 -0.92 -1.21 1.98
CA GLU A 263 -1.49 -0.14 1.15
C GLU A 263 -0.83 -0.09 -0.23
N ASP A 264 0.50 -0.20 -0.29
CA ASP A 264 1.26 -0.25 -1.54
C ASP A 264 0.85 -1.46 -2.40
N PHE A 265 0.69 -2.64 -1.79
CA PHE A 265 0.16 -3.81 -2.47
C PHE A 265 -1.23 -3.57 -3.06
N VAL A 266 -2.18 -3.04 -2.27
CA VAL A 266 -3.56 -2.78 -2.75
C VAL A 266 -3.56 -1.80 -3.93
N VAL A 267 -2.75 -0.74 -3.84
CA VAL A 267 -2.74 0.34 -4.84
C VAL A 267 -1.93 -0.04 -6.07
N ASN A 268 -0.68 -0.45 -5.89
CA ASN A 268 0.28 -0.61 -6.97
C ASN A 268 0.31 -2.01 -7.57
N ASP A 269 0.19 -3.05 -6.75
CA ASP A 269 0.22 -4.44 -7.24
C ASP A 269 -1.18 -4.90 -7.67
N LEU A 270 -2.20 -4.68 -6.84
CA LEU A 270 -3.56 -5.13 -7.10
C LEU A 270 -4.30 -4.20 -8.06
N SER A 271 -4.49 -2.92 -7.71
CA SER A 271 -5.27 -2.01 -8.56
C SER A 271 -4.54 -1.65 -9.86
N ASN A 272 -3.36 -1.04 -9.76
CA ASN A 272 -2.68 -0.43 -10.91
C ASN A 272 -2.00 -1.44 -11.85
N TRP A 273 -1.77 -2.67 -11.39
CA TRP A 273 -1.17 -3.72 -12.20
C TRP A 273 -2.15 -4.85 -12.49
N TYR A 274 -2.49 -5.66 -11.49
CA TYR A 274 -3.31 -6.86 -11.70
C TYR A 274 -4.70 -6.54 -12.26
N VAL A 275 -5.52 -5.74 -11.55
CA VAL A 275 -6.89 -5.41 -11.97
C VAL A 275 -6.89 -4.69 -13.31
N ARG A 276 -6.02 -3.69 -13.50
CA ARG A 276 -5.94 -2.96 -14.78
C ARG A 276 -5.72 -3.90 -15.97
N ARG A 277 -4.88 -4.92 -15.82
CA ARG A 277 -4.55 -5.90 -16.86
C ARG A 277 -5.58 -7.02 -16.98
N SER A 278 -6.29 -7.32 -15.90
CA SER A 278 -7.33 -8.35 -15.87
C SER A 278 -8.72 -7.88 -16.29
N ARG A 279 -8.95 -6.56 -16.49
CA ARG A 279 -10.27 -6.00 -16.85
C ARG A 279 -10.94 -6.70 -18.03
N ARG A 280 -10.20 -6.92 -19.12
CA ARG A 280 -10.75 -7.54 -20.35
C ARG A 280 -11.18 -8.99 -20.13
N ARG A 281 -10.51 -9.70 -19.23
CA ARG A 281 -10.80 -11.12 -18.91
C ARG A 281 -12.21 -11.31 -18.34
N LEU A 282 -12.71 -10.31 -17.60
CA LEU A 282 -14.07 -10.34 -17.04
C LEU A 282 -15.14 -9.76 -18.00
N TRP A 283 -14.74 -9.15 -19.12
CA TRP A 283 -15.69 -8.59 -20.10
C TRP A 283 -16.14 -9.61 -21.15
N GLU A 284 -15.44 -10.73 -21.27
CA GLU A 284 -15.79 -11.76 -22.22
C GLU A 284 -17.14 -12.41 -21.85
N GLU A 285 -18.08 -12.38 -22.80
CA GLU A 285 -19.41 -12.97 -22.63
C GLU A 285 -19.34 -14.51 -22.53
N ALA A 286 -18.32 -15.12 -23.13
CA ALA A 286 -18.14 -16.56 -23.12
C ALA A 286 -17.44 -17.02 -21.83
N GLU A 287 -18.08 -17.94 -21.10
CA GLU A 287 -17.46 -18.62 -19.98
C GLU A 287 -16.21 -19.39 -20.42
N ASN A 288 -15.09 -19.11 -19.74
CA ASN A 288 -13.83 -19.79 -19.98
C ASN A 288 -12.97 -19.86 -18.71
N THR A 289 -11.96 -20.74 -18.74
CA THR A 289 -11.09 -21.02 -17.60
C THR A 289 -10.26 -19.81 -17.16
N ASP A 290 -9.96 -18.89 -18.07
CA ASP A 290 -9.19 -17.67 -17.76
C ASP A 290 -10.02 -16.66 -16.96
N LYS A 291 -11.26 -16.42 -17.39
CA LYS A 291 -12.24 -15.60 -16.66
C LYS A 291 -12.48 -16.15 -15.26
N LEU A 292 -12.66 -17.46 -15.14
CA LEU A 292 -12.85 -18.13 -13.86
C LEU A 292 -11.62 -18.01 -12.94
N ALA A 293 -10.41 -18.17 -13.49
CA ALA A 293 -9.16 -17.95 -12.74
C ALA A 293 -9.05 -16.53 -12.16
N CYS A 294 -9.47 -15.52 -12.94
CA CYS A 294 -9.51 -14.13 -12.51
C CYS A 294 -10.48 -13.92 -11.33
N GLN A 295 -11.70 -14.47 -11.43
CA GLN A 295 -12.72 -14.35 -10.36
C GLN A 295 -12.24 -14.98 -9.04
N HIS A 296 -11.71 -16.21 -9.08
CA HIS A 296 -11.14 -16.85 -7.89
C HIS A 296 -9.99 -16.07 -7.28
N THR A 297 -9.08 -15.58 -8.12
CA THR A 297 -7.91 -14.85 -7.65
C THR A 297 -8.30 -13.54 -6.97
N LEU A 298 -9.24 -12.78 -7.55
CA LEU A 298 -9.77 -11.57 -6.91
C LEU A 298 -10.48 -11.88 -5.59
N HIS A 299 -11.28 -12.96 -5.55
CA HIS A 299 -11.98 -13.38 -4.35
C HIS A 299 -11.00 -13.70 -3.20
N GLU A 300 -9.98 -14.51 -3.47
CA GLU A 300 -8.95 -14.88 -2.49
C GLU A 300 -8.13 -13.68 -2.00
N VAL A 301 -7.75 -12.79 -2.92
CA VAL A 301 -7.02 -11.57 -2.58
C VAL A 301 -7.88 -10.66 -1.70
N LEU A 302 -9.12 -10.40 -2.08
CA LEU A 302 -10.02 -9.51 -1.33
C LEU A 302 -10.33 -10.04 0.07
N THR A 303 -10.68 -11.33 0.19
CA THR A 303 -10.96 -11.95 1.49
C THR A 303 -9.74 -11.95 2.41
N THR A 304 -8.53 -12.14 1.87
CA THR A 304 -7.28 -12.06 2.65
C THR A 304 -6.93 -10.64 3.04
N VAL A 305 -7.03 -9.67 2.12
CA VAL A 305 -6.81 -8.25 2.42
C VAL A 305 -7.76 -7.76 3.50
N CYS A 306 -9.05 -8.14 3.45
CA CYS A 306 -10.01 -7.77 4.48
C CYS A 306 -9.58 -8.26 5.87
N ARG A 307 -9.12 -9.52 5.97
CA ARG A 307 -8.62 -10.10 7.23
C ARG A 307 -7.38 -9.37 7.75
N LEU A 308 -6.46 -8.96 6.88
CA LEU A 308 -5.25 -8.22 7.26
C LEU A 308 -5.54 -6.78 7.72
N VAL A 309 -6.52 -6.11 7.11
CA VAL A 309 -6.90 -4.72 7.42
C VAL A 309 -7.78 -4.63 8.68
N ALA A 310 -8.60 -5.64 8.96
CA ALA A 310 -9.60 -5.63 10.04
C ALA A 310 -9.08 -5.24 11.44
N PRO A 311 -7.86 -5.63 11.89
CA PRO A 311 -7.34 -5.21 13.19
C PRO A 311 -7.10 -3.69 13.30
N VAL A 312 -6.88 -3.00 12.19
CA VAL A 312 -6.59 -1.55 12.15
C VAL A 312 -7.84 -0.75 11.79
N SER A 313 -8.53 -1.15 10.72
CA SER A 313 -9.67 -0.44 10.15
C SER A 313 -10.83 -1.41 9.92
N PRO A 314 -11.71 -1.60 10.93
CA PRO A 314 -12.61 -2.74 10.98
C PRO A 314 -13.86 -2.64 10.10
N PHE A 315 -14.35 -1.44 9.75
CA PHE A 315 -15.76 -1.31 9.33
C PHE A 315 -16.00 -1.66 7.85
N MET A 316 -15.27 -1.04 6.93
CA MET A 316 -15.45 -1.22 5.48
C MET A 316 -15.12 -2.65 5.07
N VAL A 317 -14.04 -3.22 5.62
CA VAL A 317 -13.61 -4.58 5.29
C VAL A 317 -14.55 -5.64 5.82
N ASP A 318 -15.27 -5.38 6.90
CA ASP A 318 -16.31 -6.27 7.41
C ASP A 318 -17.55 -6.26 6.51
N ILE A 319 -17.89 -5.13 5.88
CA ILE A 319 -18.92 -5.07 4.83
C ILE A 319 -18.49 -5.88 3.60
N ILE A 320 -17.27 -5.63 3.09
CA ILE A 320 -16.74 -6.34 1.92
C ILE A 320 -16.71 -7.84 2.18
N TYR A 321 -16.17 -8.26 3.33
CA TYR A 321 -16.01 -9.67 3.67
C TYR A 321 -17.35 -10.38 3.88
N ARG A 322 -18.35 -9.74 4.52
CA ARG A 322 -19.71 -10.30 4.62
C ARG A 322 -20.35 -10.49 3.26
N ASN A 323 -20.18 -9.52 2.36
CA ASN A 323 -20.74 -9.61 1.02
C ASN A 323 -20.10 -10.74 0.20
N LEU A 324 -18.84 -11.06 0.44
CA LEU A 324 -18.12 -12.12 -0.27
C LEU A 324 -18.29 -13.51 0.37
N THR A 325 -18.42 -13.60 1.70
CA THR A 325 -18.32 -14.88 2.44
C THR A 325 -19.54 -15.21 3.30
N GLY A 326 -20.49 -14.29 3.44
CA GLY A 326 -21.68 -14.44 4.29
C GLY A 326 -21.43 -14.26 5.79
N VAL A 327 -20.19 -14.13 6.26
CA VAL A 327 -19.84 -14.00 7.69
C VAL A 327 -19.01 -12.76 7.98
N THR A 328 -18.90 -12.37 9.26
CA THR A 328 -18.10 -11.21 9.67
C THR A 328 -16.61 -11.51 9.63
N VAL A 329 -15.80 -10.54 9.18
CA VAL A 329 -14.34 -10.69 9.16
C VAL A 329 -13.75 -10.81 10.56
N HIS A 330 -14.44 -10.28 11.57
CA HIS A 330 -13.98 -10.29 12.98
C HIS A 330 -14.05 -11.68 13.64
N GLN A 331 -14.67 -12.66 12.98
CA GLN A 331 -14.68 -14.06 13.39
C GLN A 331 -13.81 -14.93 12.47
N ALA A 332 -13.19 -14.34 11.45
CA ALA A 332 -12.33 -15.07 10.54
C ALA A 332 -10.98 -15.37 11.21
N ASN A 333 -10.44 -16.55 10.93
CA ASN A 333 -9.09 -16.90 11.37
C ASN A 333 -8.05 -15.98 10.73
N TRP A 334 -6.98 -15.69 11.48
CA TRP A 334 -5.85 -14.93 10.95
C TRP A 334 -5.24 -15.68 9.75
N PRO A 335 -4.90 -15.01 8.62
CA PRO A 335 -4.47 -15.71 7.41
C PRO A 335 -3.21 -16.57 7.58
N LEU A 336 -2.31 -16.19 8.49
CA LEU A 336 -1.10 -16.96 8.82
C LEU A 336 -1.35 -18.07 9.87
N GLY A 337 -2.61 -18.29 10.21
CA GLY A 337 -3.02 -19.29 11.18
C GLY A 337 -2.95 -18.81 12.62
N THR A 338 -3.61 -19.57 13.49
CA THR A 338 -3.77 -19.26 14.91
C THR A 338 -3.66 -20.55 15.72
N PRO A 339 -2.79 -20.65 16.73
CA PRO A 339 -2.73 -21.85 17.57
C PRO A 339 -4.07 -22.10 18.27
N GLY A 340 -4.74 -21.03 18.72
CA GLY A 340 -6.00 -21.07 19.46
C GLY A 340 -7.19 -21.74 18.75
N SER A 341 -7.10 -21.99 17.44
CA SER A 341 -8.10 -22.79 16.73
C SER A 341 -7.91 -24.31 16.92
N LEU A 342 -6.80 -24.73 17.52
CA LEU A 342 -6.52 -26.13 17.82
C LEU A 342 -6.83 -26.46 19.31
N PRO A 343 -7.39 -27.65 19.60
CA PRO A 343 -7.66 -28.07 20.98
C PRO A 343 -6.42 -28.04 21.87
N GLY A 344 -6.50 -27.33 23.01
CA GLY A 344 -5.45 -27.28 24.03
C GLY A 344 -4.38 -26.19 23.84
N ALA A 345 -4.46 -25.38 22.78
CA ALA A 345 -3.57 -24.23 22.60
C ALA A 345 -3.88 -23.10 23.61
N THR A 346 -2.84 -22.43 24.10
CA THR A 346 -2.94 -21.32 25.07
C THR A 346 -2.28 -20.05 24.52
N ALA A 347 -2.70 -18.88 24.99
CA ALA A 347 -2.14 -17.59 24.57
C ALA A 347 -0.74 -17.33 25.15
N ASP A 348 -0.38 -17.98 26.26
CA ASP A 348 0.89 -17.78 26.97
C ASP A 348 2.09 -18.41 26.24
N SER A 349 1.84 -19.39 25.36
CA SER A 349 2.85 -20.02 24.51
C SER A 349 2.32 -20.16 23.09
N TRP A 350 2.69 -19.21 22.22
CA TRP A 350 2.33 -19.26 20.81
C TRP A 350 3.06 -20.42 20.12
N ASP A 351 2.33 -21.48 19.78
CA ASP A 351 2.87 -22.62 19.04
C ASP A 351 2.88 -22.30 17.53
N GLU A 352 4.05 -21.93 17.02
CA GLU A 352 4.22 -21.55 15.61
C GLU A 352 3.86 -22.67 14.63
N LYS A 353 4.09 -23.94 14.99
CA LYS A 353 3.74 -25.09 14.13
C LYS A 353 2.23 -25.31 14.10
N ALA A 354 1.58 -25.15 15.25
CA ALA A 354 0.13 -25.21 15.36
C ALA A 354 -0.54 -24.07 14.57
N ALA A 355 0.02 -22.86 14.62
CA ALA A 355 -0.41 -21.74 13.78
C ALA A 355 -0.27 -22.09 12.30
N GLU A 356 0.93 -22.47 11.86
CA GLU A 356 1.22 -22.80 10.46
C GLU A 356 0.28 -23.86 9.89
N ALA A 357 -0.08 -24.89 10.67
CA ALA A 357 -1.01 -25.94 10.28
C ALA A 357 -2.44 -25.45 9.95
N THR A 358 -2.79 -24.23 10.37
CA THR A 358 -4.11 -23.61 10.15
C THR A 358 -4.05 -22.40 9.21
N ALA A 359 -2.88 -22.10 8.65
CA ALA A 359 -2.69 -20.99 7.73
C ALA A 359 -3.44 -21.24 6.41
N THR A 360 -4.03 -20.19 5.85
CA THR A 360 -4.82 -20.25 4.61
C THR A 360 -4.27 -19.29 3.57
N LEU A 361 -2.94 -19.18 3.46
CA LEU A 361 -2.29 -18.33 2.47
C LEU A 361 -1.95 -19.11 1.20
N PRO A 362 -1.98 -18.47 0.03
CA PRO A 362 -1.46 -19.06 -1.19
C PRO A 362 0.05 -19.32 -1.08
N THR A 363 0.54 -20.26 -1.89
CA THR A 363 1.96 -20.61 -1.95
C THR A 363 2.81 -19.43 -2.44
N GLN A 364 3.85 -19.10 -1.67
CA GLN A 364 4.84 -18.09 -2.03
C GLN A 364 5.87 -18.65 -3.03
N LYS A 365 6.06 -17.95 -4.15
CA LYS A 365 6.99 -18.27 -5.23
C LYS A 365 7.91 -17.06 -5.48
N LEU A 366 9.00 -16.93 -4.72
CA LEU A 366 9.92 -15.78 -4.79
C LEU A 366 10.56 -15.56 -6.18
N ASP A 367 10.82 -16.63 -6.92
CA ASP A 367 11.36 -16.55 -8.27
C ASP A 367 10.35 -15.91 -9.25
N LEU A 368 9.06 -16.24 -9.10
CA LEU A 368 7.97 -15.61 -9.86
C LEU A 368 7.85 -14.12 -9.54
N GLU A 369 7.94 -13.76 -8.26
CA GLU A 369 7.94 -12.34 -7.84
C GLU A 369 9.12 -11.57 -8.43
N SER A 370 10.32 -12.16 -8.42
CA SER A 370 11.54 -11.56 -8.96
C SER A 370 11.45 -11.36 -10.48
N ARG A 371 10.92 -12.35 -11.21
CA ARG A 371 10.67 -12.24 -12.65
C ARG A 371 9.67 -11.11 -12.96
N MET A 372 8.57 -11.01 -12.22
CA MET A 372 7.60 -9.94 -12.45
C MET A 372 8.13 -8.56 -12.03
N ALA A 373 8.98 -8.47 -11.01
CA ALA A 373 9.66 -7.22 -10.67
C ALA A 373 10.50 -6.72 -11.86
N LEU A 374 11.26 -7.61 -12.50
CA LEU A 374 12.01 -7.29 -13.72
C LEU A 374 11.08 -6.87 -14.87
N VAL A 375 9.97 -7.58 -15.08
CA VAL A 375 8.96 -7.21 -16.09
C VAL A 375 8.42 -5.79 -15.86
N ARG A 376 8.11 -5.43 -14.62
CA ARG A 376 7.63 -4.07 -14.29
C ARG A 376 8.71 -3.01 -14.49
N GLU A 377 9.96 -3.30 -14.13
CA GLU A 377 11.10 -2.42 -14.35
C GLU A 377 11.38 -2.20 -15.85
N LEU A 378 11.28 -3.26 -16.66
CA LEU A 378 11.38 -3.19 -18.11
C LEU A 378 10.22 -2.38 -18.71
N ALA A 379 8.99 -2.56 -18.21
CA ALA A 379 7.83 -1.78 -18.65
C ALA A 379 8.01 -0.28 -18.34
N GLU A 380 8.52 0.07 -17.16
CA GLU A 380 8.83 1.45 -16.80
C GLU A 380 9.97 2.02 -17.68
N THR A 381 11.03 1.23 -17.86
CA THR A 381 12.17 1.61 -18.70
C THR A 381 11.76 1.84 -20.14
N GLY A 382 10.97 0.96 -20.74
CA GLY A 382 10.49 1.14 -22.11
C GLY A 382 9.53 2.32 -22.25
N ARG A 383 8.69 2.62 -21.25
CA ARG A 383 7.91 3.87 -21.23
C ARG A 383 8.81 5.09 -21.28
N ARG A 384 9.92 5.08 -20.53
CA ARG A 384 10.92 6.17 -20.55
C ARG A 384 11.62 6.26 -21.90
N ILE A 385 12.08 5.14 -22.47
CA ILE A 385 12.68 5.10 -23.84
C ILE A 385 11.75 5.78 -24.85
N ARG A 386 10.45 5.47 -24.80
CA ARG A 386 9.45 6.07 -25.70
C ARG A 386 9.33 7.57 -25.52
N VAL A 387 9.25 8.05 -24.28
CA VAL A 387 9.15 9.48 -23.98
C VAL A 387 10.40 10.22 -24.45
N ASP A 388 11.57 9.71 -24.15
CA ASP A 388 12.86 10.33 -24.50
C ASP A 388 13.08 10.35 -26.03
N ALA A 389 12.62 9.30 -26.74
CA ALA A 389 12.65 9.22 -28.19
C ALA A 389 11.51 10.01 -28.88
N GLY A 390 10.64 10.70 -28.13
CA GLY A 390 9.51 11.45 -28.69
C GLY A 390 8.40 10.57 -29.28
N ARG A 391 8.37 9.27 -28.97
CA ARG A 391 7.32 8.34 -29.41
C ARG A 391 6.03 8.63 -28.64
N ARG A 392 5.04 9.22 -29.33
CA ARG A 392 3.74 9.53 -28.71
C ARG A 392 3.07 8.28 -28.11
N GLN A 393 2.26 8.49 -27.07
CA GLN A 393 1.73 7.41 -26.23
C GLN A 393 0.92 6.35 -27.00
N ARG A 394 0.13 6.74 -28.01
CA ARG A 394 -0.77 5.84 -28.74
C ARG A 394 -0.21 5.25 -30.03
N LEU A 395 0.92 5.77 -30.52
CA LEU A 395 1.61 5.25 -31.70
C LEU A 395 2.40 3.99 -31.31
N PRO A 396 1.98 2.78 -31.72
CA PRO A 396 2.71 1.57 -31.37
C PRO A 396 4.11 1.55 -31.98
N CYS A 397 5.07 0.88 -31.34
CA CYS A 397 6.30 0.46 -32.00
C CYS A 397 6.05 -0.88 -32.69
N GLY A 398 6.75 -1.16 -33.80
CA GLY A 398 6.62 -2.46 -34.47
C GLY A 398 7.21 -3.56 -33.60
N ASP A 399 8.52 -3.48 -33.38
CA ASP A 399 9.25 -4.52 -32.65
C ASP A 399 9.97 -3.95 -31.43
N GLY A 400 10.20 -4.83 -30.46
CA GLY A 400 11.01 -4.60 -29.28
C GLY A 400 11.85 -5.83 -28.97
N TRP A 401 13.02 -5.61 -28.39
CA TRP A 401 13.97 -6.66 -28.06
C TRP A 401 14.45 -6.54 -26.63
N ILE A 402 14.39 -7.65 -25.90
CA ILE A 402 15.07 -7.82 -24.62
C ILE A 402 16.40 -8.47 -24.93
N VAL A 403 17.49 -7.75 -24.67
CA VAL A 403 18.85 -8.18 -24.95
C VAL A 403 19.54 -8.54 -23.65
N SER A 404 19.98 -9.80 -23.56
CA SER A 404 20.51 -10.42 -22.34
C SER A 404 19.47 -10.54 -21.20
N GLY A 405 19.75 -11.38 -20.20
CA GLY A 405 18.88 -11.58 -19.03
C GLY A 405 18.15 -12.93 -19.00
N PRO A 406 17.26 -13.13 -18.01
CA PRO A 406 16.49 -14.37 -17.86
C PRO A 406 15.45 -14.50 -18.97
N ASN A 407 14.97 -15.74 -19.19
CA ASN A 407 13.88 -15.99 -20.10
C ASN A 407 12.56 -15.39 -19.55
N LEU A 408 12.00 -14.42 -20.27
CA LEU A 408 10.74 -13.75 -19.95
C LEU A 408 9.65 -14.00 -21.00
N ALA A 409 9.78 -15.05 -21.82
CA ALA A 409 8.86 -15.34 -22.92
C ALA A 409 7.38 -15.35 -22.50
N GLU A 410 7.06 -15.90 -21.32
CA GLU A 410 5.69 -15.94 -20.78
C GLU A 410 5.10 -14.55 -20.45
N TYR A 411 5.94 -13.52 -20.35
CA TYR A 411 5.53 -12.13 -20.05
C TYR A 411 5.66 -11.20 -21.26
N HIS A 412 6.01 -11.70 -22.44
CA HIS A 412 6.16 -10.87 -23.64
C HIS A 412 4.87 -10.13 -23.97
N ASP A 413 3.71 -10.80 -23.89
CA ASP A 413 2.41 -10.16 -24.14
C ASP A 413 2.15 -9.04 -23.13
N ILE A 414 2.54 -9.26 -21.87
CA ILE A 414 2.42 -8.25 -20.82
C ILE A 414 3.28 -7.02 -21.14
N LEU A 415 4.54 -7.23 -21.51
CA LEU A 415 5.44 -6.15 -21.88
C LEU A 415 5.00 -5.44 -23.15
N ALA A 416 4.55 -6.18 -24.17
CA ALA A 416 4.12 -5.64 -25.46
C ALA A 416 2.94 -4.69 -25.28
N GLU A 417 1.94 -5.10 -24.50
CA GLU A 417 0.81 -4.22 -24.15
C GLU A 417 1.23 -2.99 -23.35
N GLU A 418 2.09 -3.15 -22.33
CA GLU A 418 2.53 -2.02 -21.47
C GLU A 418 3.38 -0.99 -22.22
N LEU A 419 4.21 -1.48 -23.14
CA LEU A 419 5.12 -0.67 -23.93
C LEU A 419 4.49 -0.17 -25.22
N ASN A 420 3.27 -0.64 -25.54
CA ASN A 420 2.61 -0.38 -26.81
C ASN A 420 3.52 -0.76 -27.99
N VAL A 421 3.94 -2.02 -28.03
CA VAL A 421 4.79 -2.63 -29.06
C VAL A 421 4.02 -3.81 -29.65
N GLU A 422 4.08 -4.05 -30.96
CA GLU A 422 3.37 -5.18 -31.57
C GLU A 422 4.02 -6.52 -31.21
N ASN A 423 5.35 -6.61 -31.27
CA ASN A 423 6.08 -7.83 -30.93
C ASN A 423 7.25 -7.55 -30.00
N ILE A 424 7.43 -8.39 -28.98
CA ILE A 424 8.64 -8.42 -28.17
C ILE A 424 9.32 -9.78 -28.33
N SER A 425 10.61 -9.74 -28.59
CA SER A 425 11.45 -10.94 -28.76
C SER A 425 12.75 -10.84 -27.98
N ILE A 426 13.44 -11.96 -27.83
CA ILE A 426 14.75 -12.02 -27.17
C ILE A 426 15.83 -11.90 -28.24
N GLU A 427 16.86 -11.12 -27.96
CA GLU A 427 18.07 -11.01 -28.79
C GLU A 427 19.32 -11.19 -27.93
N THR A 428 20.40 -11.66 -28.53
CA THR A 428 21.67 -11.95 -27.83
C THR A 428 22.74 -10.93 -28.12
N ASP A 429 22.67 -10.27 -29.28
CA ASP A 429 23.68 -9.31 -29.73
C ASP A 429 23.15 -7.87 -29.69
N LEU A 430 23.67 -7.08 -28.74
CA LEU A 430 23.33 -5.65 -28.63
C LEU A 430 23.95 -4.82 -29.77
N ASP A 431 25.07 -5.28 -30.35
CA ASP A 431 25.77 -4.56 -31.44
C ASP A 431 24.95 -4.57 -32.74
N ARG A 432 23.89 -5.40 -32.80
CA ARG A 432 22.85 -5.32 -33.83
C ARG A 432 22.17 -3.95 -33.83
N PHE A 433 21.96 -3.34 -32.68
CA PHE A 433 21.21 -2.08 -32.52
C PHE A 433 22.09 -0.87 -32.23
N GLN A 434 23.36 -1.09 -31.90
CA GLN A 434 24.32 -0.04 -31.59
C GLN A 434 25.35 0.14 -32.70
N GLN A 435 25.84 1.37 -32.83
CA GLN A 435 26.99 1.72 -33.63
C GLN A 435 27.98 2.51 -32.79
N ILE A 436 29.22 2.58 -33.25
CA ILE A 436 30.20 3.46 -32.64
C ILE A 436 30.11 4.85 -33.27
N GLU A 437 30.26 5.87 -32.43
CA GLU A 437 30.48 7.26 -32.80
C GLU A 437 31.79 7.73 -32.19
N LEU A 438 32.49 8.61 -32.90
CA LEU A 438 33.72 9.24 -32.41
C LEU A 438 33.37 10.62 -31.88
N ALA A 439 33.58 10.83 -30.58
CA ALA A 439 33.49 12.14 -29.97
C ALA A 439 34.88 12.78 -29.88
N PRO A 440 35.06 14.03 -30.29
CA PRO A 440 36.36 14.69 -30.21
C PRO A 440 36.74 14.98 -28.75
N ASN A 441 37.93 14.52 -28.34
CA ASN A 441 38.57 14.91 -27.09
C ASN A 441 39.27 16.26 -27.28
N PHE A 442 38.54 17.34 -27.07
CA PHE A 442 39.06 18.69 -27.24
C PHE A 442 40.32 18.99 -26.41
N ARG A 443 40.50 18.32 -25.27
CA ARG A 443 41.67 18.54 -24.41
C ARG A 443 42.97 18.06 -25.06
N ALA A 444 42.91 16.95 -25.77
CA ALA A 444 44.04 16.37 -26.51
C ALA A 444 44.20 17.02 -27.89
N LEU A 445 43.09 17.27 -28.59
CA LEU A 445 43.08 17.77 -29.96
C LEU A 445 43.48 19.26 -30.06
N ALA A 446 43.03 20.12 -29.14
CA ALA A 446 43.17 21.58 -29.27
C ALA A 446 44.63 22.10 -29.37
N PRO A 447 45.62 21.58 -28.61
CA PRO A 447 47.02 22.02 -28.70
C PRO A 447 47.62 21.86 -30.11
N ARG A 448 47.26 20.80 -30.83
CA ARG A 448 47.72 20.53 -32.20
C ARG A 448 46.84 21.24 -33.23
N ALA A 449 45.51 21.16 -33.07
CA ALA A 449 44.52 21.66 -34.02
C ALA A 449 44.35 23.19 -34.07
N ARG A 450 44.68 23.90 -32.98
CA ARG A 450 44.65 25.38 -32.90
C ARG A 450 43.37 25.99 -33.51
N GLY A 451 43.50 26.79 -34.56
CA GLY A 451 42.39 27.51 -35.20
C GLY A 451 41.38 26.59 -35.89
N ASP A 452 41.78 25.39 -36.28
CA ASP A 452 40.97 24.44 -37.04
C ASP A 452 40.25 23.41 -36.14
N VAL A 453 40.42 23.50 -34.81
CA VAL A 453 39.89 22.53 -33.84
C VAL A 453 38.39 22.26 -34.00
N ASN A 454 37.59 23.28 -34.27
CA ASN A 454 36.15 23.12 -34.44
C ASN A 454 35.79 22.43 -35.76
N ALA A 455 36.55 22.68 -36.83
CA ALA A 455 36.34 22.04 -38.11
C ALA A 455 36.74 20.56 -38.06
N ILE A 456 37.90 20.26 -37.48
CA ILE A 456 38.36 18.88 -37.28
C ILE A 456 37.41 18.12 -36.35
N ALA A 457 36.99 18.72 -35.23
CA ALA A 457 36.00 18.13 -34.33
C ALA A 457 34.66 17.84 -35.02
N SER A 458 34.26 18.68 -35.97
CA SER A 458 33.04 18.47 -36.78
C SER A 458 33.19 17.30 -37.75
N GLU A 459 34.34 17.13 -38.40
CA GLU A 459 34.62 15.97 -39.27
C GLU A 459 34.65 14.65 -38.48
N ILE A 460 35.25 14.66 -37.29
CA ILE A 460 35.27 13.50 -36.38
C ILE A 460 33.84 13.12 -35.97
N ARG A 461 33.04 14.10 -35.55
CA ARG A 461 31.66 13.87 -35.08
C ARG A 461 30.73 13.38 -36.20
N ASN A 462 30.91 13.89 -37.42
CA ASN A 462 30.05 13.59 -38.56
C ASN A 462 30.65 12.50 -39.48
N ALA A 463 31.56 11.69 -38.96
CA ALA A 463 32.21 10.63 -39.71
C ALA A 463 31.17 9.67 -40.31
N LYS A 464 31.15 9.53 -41.64
CA LYS A 464 30.21 8.63 -42.35
C LYS A 464 30.41 7.15 -42.00
N ASN A 465 31.63 6.78 -41.64
CA ASN A 465 31.97 5.44 -41.18
C ASN A 465 32.93 5.56 -39.98
N PRO A 466 32.40 5.69 -38.76
CA PRO A 466 33.20 5.86 -37.55
C PRO A 466 34.14 4.67 -37.29
N THR A 467 33.75 3.45 -37.67
CA THR A 467 34.59 2.24 -37.55
C THR A 467 35.83 2.33 -38.42
N ALA A 468 35.66 2.64 -39.71
CA ALA A 468 36.78 2.79 -40.62
C ALA A 468 37.67 3.99 -40.23
N MET A 469 37.07 5.08 -39.73
CA MET A 469 37.83 6.22 -39.22
C MET A 469 38.66 5.85 -37.99
N LEU A 470 38.10 5.09 -37.06
CA LEU A 470 38.81 4.60 -35.87
C LEU A 470 39.99 3.70 -36.27
N GLU A 471 39.81 2.79 -37.23
CA GLU A 471 40.91 1.96 -37.76
C GLU A 471 42.02 2.81 -38.41
N GLN A 472 41.67 3.90 -39.10
CA GLN A 472 42.65 4.85 -39.66
C GLN A 472 43.40 5.62 -38.57
N ILE A 473 42.75 5.98 -37.46
CA ILE A 473 43.37 6.61 -36.29
C ILE A 473 44.34 5.64 -35.63
N GLN A 474 43.90 4.41 -35.36
CA GLN A 474 44.72 3.36 -34.72
C GLN A 474 45.93 2.97 -35.57
N SER A 475 45.81 3.00 -36.90
CA SER A 475 46.92 2.76 -37.82
C SER A 475 47.80 4.00 -38.07
N GLY A 476 47.49 5.15 -37.47
CA GLY A 476 48.25 6.40 -37.59
C GLY A 476 48.16 7.07 -38.96
N ASN A 477 47.15 6.71 -39.77
CA ASN A 477 47.01 7.14 -41.16
C ASN A 477 45.94 8.21 -41.37
N LEU A 478 45.21 8.60 -40.32
CA LEU A 478 44.18 9.63 -40.42
C LEU A 478 44.79 11.02 -40.27
N GLU A 479 44.63 11.84 -41.30
CA GLU A 479 44.97 13.26 -41.29
C GLU A 479 43.75 14.08 -41.70
N ILE A 480 43.32 15.02 -40.86
CA ILE A 480 42.21 15.92 -41.15
C ILE A 480 42.78 17.34 -41.18
N MET A 481 42.59 18.04 -42.30
CA MET A 481 43.08 19.42 -42.49
C MET A 481 44.59 19.59 -42.23
N GLY A 482 45.41 18.60 -42.57
CA GLY A 482 46.86 18.69 -42.39
C GLY A 482 47.37 18.33 -40.98
N ILE A 483 46.50 17.77 -40.14
CA ILE A 483 46.80 17.41 -38.75
C ILE A 483 46.53 15.93 -38.54
N ALA A 484 47.57 15.19 -38.20
CA ALA A 484 47.46 13.77 -37.83
C ALA A 484 46.56 13.63 -36.59
N ILE A 485 45.60 12.73 -36.65
CA ILE A 485 44.67 12.43 -35.55
C ILE A 485 45.16 11.16 -34.84
N GLU A 486 45.34 11.26 -33.52
CA GLU A 486 45.83 10.19 -32.65
C GLU A 486 44.68 9.63 -31.81
N GLU A 487 44.84 8.41 -31.27
CA GLU A 487 43.81 7.77 -30.43
C GLU A 487 43.36 8.65 -29.25
N GLY A 488 44.28 9.42 -28.67
CA GLY A 488 43.97 10.32 -27.56
C GLY A 488 43.06 11.50 -27.92
N ASP A 489 42.90 11.80 -29.21
CA ASP A 489 42.07 12.93 -29.69
C ASP A 489 40.60 12.57 -29.87
N VAL A 490 40.25 11.29 -29.74
CA VAL A 490 38.89 10.80 -29.91
C VAL A 490 38.48 9.92 -28.73
N GLU A 491 37.21 10.01 -28.37
CA GLU A 491 36.55 9.10 -27.45
C GLU A 491 35.57 8.25 -28.26
N VAL A 492 35.68 6.93 -28.15
CA VAL A 492 34.72 6.00 -28.77
C VAL A 492 33.48 5.93 -27.89
N LYS A 493 32.34 6.34 -28.43
CA LYS A 493 31.03 6.20 -27.79
C LYS A 493 30.22 5.15 -28.52
N ARG A 494 29.48 4.32 -27.79
CA ARG A 494 28.44 3.48 -28.36
C ARG A 494 27.12 4.24 -28.28
N VAL A 495 26.45 4.36 -29.42
CA VAL A 495 25.14 5.00 -29.56
C VAL A 495 24.21 4.07 -30.31
N GLU A 496 22.91 4.27 -30.18
CA GLU A 496 21.92 3.54 -30.94
C GLU A 496 22.01 3.88 -32.43
N LYS A 497 21.82 2.87 -33.30
CA LYS A 497 21.66 3.08 -34.73
C LYS A 497 20.39 3.92 -34.99
N PRO A 498 20.37 4.74 -36.05
CA PRO A 498 19.16 5.47 -36.43
C PRO A 498 17.93 4.56 -36.52
N GLY A 499 16.82 4.99 -35.93
CA GLY A 499 15.57 4.21 -35.87
C GLY A 499 15.46 3.26 -34.69
N PHE A 500 16.46 3.15 -33.82
CA PHE A 500 16.38 2.40 -32.57
C PHE A 500 16.55 3.31 -31.36
N ALA A 501 15.92 2.95 -30.25
CA ALA A 501 16.19 3.55 -28.95
C ALA A 501 16.32 2.44 -27.91
N ALA A 502 17.30 2.56 -27.02
CA ALA A 502 17.62 1.52 -26.06
C ALA A 502 17.87 2.09 -24.66
N SER A 503 17.68 1.25 -23.65
CA SER A 503 18.15 1.52 -22.29
C SER A 503 18.56 0.21 -21.63
N THR A 504 19.67 0.25 -20.90
CA THR A 504 20.14 -0.88 -20.10
C THR A 504 19.82 -0.64 -18.63
N ILE A 505 19.27 -1.66 -17.98
CA ILE A 505 19.05 -1.69 -16.54
C ILE A 505 20.01 -2.70 -15.89
N GLN A 506 20.39 -2.43 -14.65
CA GLN A 506 21.17 -3.35 -13.83
C GLN A 506 20.21 -4.02 -12.84
N VAL A 507 20.13 -5.34 -12.92
CA VAL A 507 19.29 -6.16 -12.05
C VAL A 507 20.16 -6.80 -10.98
N GLY A 508 19.73 -6.69 -9.72
CA GLY A 508 20.48 -7.21 -8.57
C GLY A 508 21.53 -6.24 -8.03
N GLN A 509 22.25 -6.67 -6.99
CA GLN A 509 23.32 -5.91 -6.35
C GLN A 509 24.54 -6.80 -6.14
N GLY A 510 25.75 -6.22 -6.22
CA GLY A 510 27.00 -6.95 -5.97
C GLY A 510 27.40 -7.87 -7.13
N GLU A 511 28.04 -8.99 -6.80
CA GLU A 511 28.65 -9.92 -7.77
C GLU A 511 27.61 -10.66 -8.63
N ASP A 512 26.37 -10.79 -8.16
CA ASP A 512 25.27 -11.45 -8.89
C ASP A 512 24.49 -10.49 -9.81
N SER A 513 24.91 -9.22 -9.91
CA SER A 513 24.22 -8.27 -10.77
C SER A 513 24.45 -8.56 -12.24
N TYR A 514 23.39 -8.44 -13.04
CA TYR A 514 23.45 -8.61 -14.49
C TYR A 514 22.74 -7.46 -15.19
N HIS A 515 23.08 -7.24 -16.45
CA HIS A 515 22.51 -6.18 -17.26
C HIS A 515 21.47 -6.76 -18.23
N VAL A 516 20.35 -6.05 -18.33
CA VAL A 516 19.30 -6.32 -19.32
C VAL A 516 19.08 -5.06 -20.12
N SER A 517 19.16 -5.15 -21.45
CA SER A 517 18.87 -4.00 -22.31
C SER A 517 17.52 -4.18 -22.97
N LEU A 518 16.71 -3.13 -22.96
CA LEU A 518 15.47 -3.07 -23.73
C LEU A 518 15.71 -2.16 -24.93
N VAL A 519 15.43 -2.66 -26.11
CA VAL A 519 15.53 -1.93 -27.38
C VAL A 519 14.16 -1.86 -28.03
N LEU A 520 13.79 -0.69 -28.53
CA LEU A 520 12.54 -0.47 -29.25
C LEU A 520 12.83 0.01 -30.68
N ASP A 521 12.10 -0.53 -31.64
CA ASP A 521 12.06 -0.02 -33.01
C ASP A 521 11.21 1.27 -33.05
N MET A 522 11.85 2.35 -33.47
CA MET A 522 11.27 3.68 -33.59
C MET A 522 10.94 4.05 -35.03
N ASN A 523 11.14 3.14 -35.99
CA ASN A 523 10.76 3.38 -37.37
C ASN A 523 9.23 3.40 -37.53
N ASP A 524 8.74 4.34 -38.32
CA ASP A 524 7.33 4.43 -38.68
C ASP A 524 7.04 3.61 -39.93
N THR A 525 6.00 2.79 -39.85
CA THR A 525 5.38 2.16 -41.02
C THR A 525 3.99 2.76 -41.22
N PRO A 526 3.45 2.75 -42.46
CA PRO A 526 2.08 3.19 -42.72
C PRO A 526 1.05 2.53 -41.79
N GLU A 527 1.24 1.25 -41.47
CA GLU A 527 0.36 0.46 -40.60
C GLU A 527 0.40 0.94 -39.15
N LEU A 528 1.60 1.22 -38.62
CA LEU A 528 1.75 1.76 -37.26
C LEU A 528 1.14 3.17 -37.15
N LEU A 529 1.34 4.01 -38.17
CA LEU A 529 0.77 5.36 -38.22
C LEU A 529 -0.77 5.31 -38.26
N SER A 530 -1.35 4.44 -39.09
CA SER A 530 -2.79 4.18 -39.17
C SER A 530 -3.37 3.74 -37.82
N LYS A 531 -2.76 2.72 -37.20
CA LYS A 531 -3.18 2.19 -35.88
C LYS A 531 -3.04 3.22 -34.77
N GLY A 532 -1.94 3.98 -34.78
CA GLY A 532 -1.70 5.08 -33.84
C GLY A 532 -2.74 6.19 -33.98
N LEU A 533 -3.08 6.57 -35.21
CA LEU A 533 -4.12 7.56 -35.49
C LEU A 533 -5.50 7.08 -35.02
N ALA A 534 -5.86 5.84 -35.32
CA ALA A 534 -7.13 5.25 -34.91
C ALA A 534 -7.31 5.27 -33.39
N ARG A 535 -6.28 4.93 -32.62
CA ARG A 535 -6.31 4.97 -31.15
C ARG A 535 -6.47 6.39 -30.59
N ASP A 536 -5.87 7.40 -31.23
CA ASP A 536 -6.09 8.79 -30.84
C ASP A 536 -7.52 9.26 -31.16
N ILE A 537 -8.08 8.87 -32.31
CA ILE A 537 -9.48 9.13 -32.69
C ILE A 537 -10.44 8.48 -31.68
N THR A 538 -10.30 7.18 -31.44
CA THR A 538 -11.15 6.41 -30.51
C THR A 538 -11.18 7.05 -29.13
N ARG A 539 -10.02 7.46 -28.59
CA ARG A 539 -9.97 8.15 -27.29
C ARG A 539 -10.82 9.42 -27.29
N ARG A 540 -10.67 10.26 -28.31
CA ARG A 540 -11.35 11.57 -28.38
C ARG A 540 -12.86 11.39 -28.47
N ILE A 541 -13.30 10.40 -29.23
CA ILE A 541 -14.72 10.01 -29.31
C ILE A 541 -15.21 9.47 -27.97
N GLN A 542 -14.45 8.59 -27.31
CA GLN A 542 -14.84 8.06 -26.00
C GLN A 542 -14.91 9.13 -24.91
N ALA A 543 -14.00 10.11 -24.93
CA ALA A 543 -14.09 11.28 -24.07
C ALA A 543 -15.38 12.07 -24.35
N LYS A 544 -15.72 12.29 -25.63
CA LYS A 544 -16.96 12.95 -26.02
C LYS A 544 -18.21 12.19 -25.57
N ARG A 545 -18.24 10.86 -25.69
CA ARG A 545 -19.34 10.01 -25.18
C ARG A 545 -19.55 10.21 -23.68
N LYS A 546 -18.46 10.32 -22.92
CA LYS A 546 -18.50 10.61 -21.49
C LYS A 546 -19.01 12.03 -21.20
N ASP A 547 -18.57 13.03 -21.97
CA ASP A 547 -19.03 14.41 -21.84
C ASP A 547 -20.53 14.56 -22.16
N LEU A 548 -21.04 13.72 -23.06
CA LEU A 548 -22.47 13.61 -23.38
C LEU A 548 -23.26 12.78 -22.35
N ASN A 549 -22.59 12.22 -21.33
CA ASN A 549 -23.16 11.37 -20.30
C ASN A 549 -23.99 10.20 -20.86
N LEU A 550 -23.48 9.58 -21.94
CA LEU A 550 -24.11 8.41 -22.54
C LEU A 550 -23.91 7.17 -21.67
N ASP A 551 -24.92 6.30 -21.64
CA ASP A 551 -24.79 4.98 -21.03
C ASP A 551 -23.68 4.16 -21.71
N ILE A 552 -23.03 3.27 -20.96
CA ILE A 552 -21.96 2.39 -21.47
C ILE A 552 -22.43 1.61 -22.70
N GLU A 553 -23.71 1.24 -22.75
CA GLU A 553 -24.28 0.44 -23.83
C GLU A 553 -24.78 1.23 -25.04
N ALA A 554 -24.85 2.56 -24.94
CA ALA A 554 -25.39 3.41 -25.99
C ALA A 554 -24.59 3.28 -27.29
N THR A 555 -25.30 3.16 -28.41
CA THR A 555 -24.71 3.25 -29.75
C THR A 555 -24.75 4.69 -30.27
N ILE A 556 -23.83 5.04 -31.16
CA ILE A 556 -23.70 6.39 -31.72
C ILE A 556 -23.65 6.38 -33.25
N GLU A 557 -24.00 7.50 -33.89
CA GLU A 557 -23.59 7.72 -35.29
C GLU A 557 -22.34 8.62 -35.33
N LEU A 558 -21.39 8.25 -36.18
CA LEU A 558 -20.10 8.93 -36.31
C LEU A 558 -19.90 9.53 -37.69
N GLU A 559 -19.37 10.74 -37.70
CA GLU A 559 -18.81 11.36 -38.89
C GLU A 559 -17.40 11.86 -38.55
N ILE A 560 -16.40 11.46 -39.33
CA ILE A 560 -14.99 11.77 -39.09
C ILE A 560 -14.39 12.33 -40.38
N LEU A 561 -13.74 13.50 -40.30
CA LEU A 561 -12.98 14.11 -41.37
C LEU A 561 -11.48 14.08 -41.04
N LEU A 562 -10.69 13.57 -41.99
CA LEU A 562 -9.24 13.43 -41.89
C LEU A 562 -8.57 14.38 -42.89
N GLU A 563 -7.79 15.34 -42.40
CA GLU A 563 -7.04 16.31 -43.22
C GLU A 563 -5.54 16.19 -42.93
N SER A 564 -4.70 16.14 -43.98
CA SER A 564 -3.24 15.96 -43.83
C SER A 564 -2.85 14.76 -42.96
N ALA A 565 -3.69 13.72 -42.93
CA ALA A 565 -3.52 12.53 -42.11
C ALA A 565 -2.87 11.39 -42.91
N PRO A 566 -2.12 10.47 -42.25
CA PRO A 566 -1.72 9.22 -42.88
C PRO A 566 -2.95 8.42 -43.32
N GLU A 567 -2.75 7.50 -44.27
CA GLU A 567 -3.81 6.60 -44.71
C GLU A 567 -4.35 5.80 -43.51
N LEU A 568 -5.66 5.88 -43.29
CA LEU A 568 -6.35 5.10 -42.26
C LEU A 568 -6.87 3.80 -42.89
N PHE A 569 -6.24 2.67 -42.59
CA PHE A 569 -6.57 1.36 -43.16
C PHE A 569 -7.91 0.82 -42.65
N GLN A 570 -8.50 -0.11 -43.41
CA GLN A 570 -9.85 -0.63 -43.12
C GLN A 570 -9.95 -1.28 -41.73
N SER A 571 -8.98 -2.10 -41.34
CA SER A 571 -8.95 -2.75 -40.02
C SER A 571 -8.98 -1.73 -38.87
N ASP A 572 -8.32 -0.60 -39.05
CA ASP A 572 -8.25 0.47 -38.05
C ASP A 572 -9.52 1.33 -38.04
N ARG A 573 -10.23 1.45 -39.16
CA ARG A 573 -11.59 2.02 -39.21
C ARG A 573 -12.56 1.13 -38.45
N ASP A 574 -12.51 -0.18 -38.70
CA ASP A 574 -13.35 -1.16 -38.02
C ASP A 574 -13.09 -1.17 -36.50
N TRP A 575 -11.83 -1.01 -36.10
CA TRP A 575 -11.44 -0.80 -34.71
C TRP A 575 -12.11 0.43 -34.09
N ILE A 576 -12.07 1.59 -34.76
CA ILE A 576 -12.75 2.82 -34.27
C ILE A 576 -14.25 2.54 -34.10
N ILE A 577 -14.89 1.93 -35.10
CA ILE A 577 -16.34 1.65 -35.09
C ILE A 577 -16.70 0.74 -33.90
N SER A 578 -15.98 -0.38 -33.75
CA SER A 578 -16.20 -1.35 -32.68
C SER A 578 -15.99 -0.73 -31.30
N GLU A 579 -14.82 -0.13 -31.07
CA GLU A 579 -14.44 0.42 -29.78
C GLU A 579 -15.32 1.61 -29.36
N THR A 580 -15.94 2.31 -30.30
CA THR A 580 -16.83 3.45 -30.01
C THR A 580 -18.32 3.09 -30.03
N ARG A 581 -18.66 1.82 -30.29
CA ARG A 581 -20.03 1.31 -30.47
C ARG A 581 -20.82 2.12 -31.52
N ALA A 582 -20.17 2.45 -32.63
CA ALA A 582 -20.82 3.20 -33.69
C ALA A 582 -21.72 2.30 -34.53
N SER A 583 -23.02 2.58 -34.56
CA SER A 583 -24.00 1.86 -35.39
C SER A 583 -23.91 2.28 -36.87
N LYS A 584 -23.44 3.50 -37.11
CA LYS A 584 -23.18 4.06 -38.44
C LYS A 584 -21.95 4.96 -38.38
N SER A 585 -21.10 4.88 -39.40
CA SER A 585 -19.90 5.70 -39.50
C SER A 585 -19.69 6.21 -40.92
N THR A 586 -19.26 7.46 -41.06
CA THR A 586 -18.86 8.08 -42.32
C THR A 586 -17.47 8.67 -42.17
N PHE A 587 -16.51 8.18 -42.96
CA PHE A 587 -15.16 8.71 -43.01
C PHE A 587 -15.02 9.59 -44.25
N ARG A 588 -14.62 10.84 -44.04
CA ARG A 588 -14.39 11.87 -45.04
C ARG A 588 -12.91 12.23 -45.07
N PHE A 589 -12.46 12.71 -46.23
CA PHE A 589 -11.05 13.01 -46.47
C PHE A 589 -10.86 14.43 -47.00
N GLU A 590 -9.60 14.80 -47.21
CA GLU A 590 -9.20 16.14 -47.60
C GLU A 590 -10.00 16.66 -48.82
N GLY A 591 -10.63 17.83 -48.65
CA GLY A 591 -11.54 18.44 -49.63
C GLY A 591 -13.04 18.25 -49.35
N ASP A 592 -13.40 17.33 -48.44
CA ASP A 592 -14.77 17.20 -47.95
C ASP A 592 -15.10 18.25 -46.87
N VAL A 593 -16.41 18.47 -46.63
CA VAL A 593 -16.91 19.38 -45.61
C VAL A 593 -17.55 18.58 -44.48
N ILE A 594 -17.23 18.94 -43.23
CA ILE A 594 -17.90 18.48 -42.01
C ILE A 594 -18.59 19.68 -41.33
N ASP A 595 -19.59 19.43 -40.48
CA ASP A 595 -20.29 20.50 -39.76
C ASP A 595 -19.29 21.37 -38.97
N PRO A 596 -19.37 22.71 -39.04
CA PRO A 596 -18.50 23.62 -38.27
C PRO A 596 -18.53 23.41 -36.75
N LYS A 597 -19.55 22.72 -36.22
CA LYS A 597 -19.65 22.36 -34.79
C LYS A 597 -18.90 21.08 -34.41
N ALA A 598 -18.24 20.41 -35.36
CA ALA A 598 -17.44 19.23 -35.10
C ALA A 598 -16.34 19.51 -34.06
N ASP A 599 -16.11 18.55 -33.16
CA ASP A 599 -14.96 18.58 -32.27
C ASP A 599 -13.69 18.35 -33.09
N GLN A 600 -12.60 19.05 -32.75
CA GLN A 600 -11.36 19.02 -33.51
C GLN A 600 -10.14 18.76 -32.63
N PHE A 601 -9.16 18.04 -33.17
CA PHE A 601 -7.84 17.91 -32.58
C PHE A 601 -6.77 17.72 -33.66
N GLU A 602 -5.52 18.00 -33.31
CA GLU A 602 -4.35 17.80 -34.16
C GLU A 602 -3.44 16.71 -33.58
N VAL A 603 -2.84 15.91 -34.47
CA VAL A 603 -1.84 14.88 -34.13
C VAL A 603 -0.87 14.71 -35.29
N ASP A 604 0.44 14.81 -35.04
CA ASP A 604 1.50 14.65 -36.05
C ASP A 604 1.32 15.51 -37.33
N GLY A 605 0.74 16.70 -37.18
CA GLY A 605 0.42 17.60 -38.31
C GLY A 605 -0.88 17.27 -39.04
N ALA A 606 -1.54 16.15 -38.72
CA ALA A 606 -2.86 15.81 -39.19
C ALA A 606 -3.93 16.56 -38.37
N ARG A 607 -4.96 17.07 -39.06
CA ARG A 607 -6.13 17.68 -38.43
C ARG A 607 -7.33 16.74 -38.55
N ILE A 608 -7.92 16.40 -37.42
CA ILE A 608 -9.03 15.46 -37.33
C ILE A 608 -10.22 16.21 -36.77
N SER A 609 -11.34 16.13 -37.48
CA SER A 609 -12.63 16.64 -37.02
C SER A 609 -13.62 15.49 -36.88
N PHE A 610 -14.44 15.47 -35.83
CA PHE A 610 -15.46 14.43 -35.67
C PHE A 610 -16.75 14.95 -35.04
N LEU A 611 -17.85 14.27 -35.36
CA LEU A 611 -19.19 14.47 -34.79
C LEU A 611 -19.69 13.16 -34.21
N VAL A 612 -20.32 13.27 -33.06
CA VAL A 612 -21.04 12.19 -32.37
C VAL A 612 -22.50 12.61 -32.29
N PHE A 613 -23.39 11.84 -32.92
CA PHE A 613 -24.84 12.07 -32.91
C PHE A 613 -25.56 11.09 -31.97
#